data_AF-A0A4S0VW40-F1
#
_entry.id   AF-A0A4S0VW40-F1
#
_cell.length_a   1.000
_cell.length_b   1.000
_cell.length_c   1.000
_cell.angle_alpha   90.00
_cell.angle_beta   90.00
_cell.angle_gamma   90.00
#
_symmetry.space_group_name_H-M   'P 1'
#
loop_
_entity.id
_entity.type
_entity.pdbx_description
1 polymer ?
#
loop_
_entity_poly.entity_id
_entity_poly.type
_entity_poly.pdbx_seq_one_letter_code
_entity_poly.pdbx_strand_id
1 'polypeptide(L)'
;MALAGPGPAGKFRLGGVIGDTLSFIGRNPVLALTVAVCFFALPSLLSGLLTFAYRERAAFLVGGGGVAPFSIAVYVAFLLFAGLLAALPAFLGHAVLSKAVLEDAKGHRPSIASCVQ
;
A
#
# COMPACT_ATOMS: atom_id res chain seq x y z
N MET A 1 20.68 21.44 11.82
CA MET A 1 21.22 20.08 11.98
C MET A 1 20.79 19.55 13.34
N ALA A 2 19.90 18.57 13.36
CA ALA A 2 19.58 17.79 14.57
C ALA A 2 19.50 16.32 14.12
N LEU A 3 20.41 15.51 14.66
CA LEU A 3 20.58 14.09 14.36
C LEU A 3 19.39 13.31 14.91
N ALA A 4 18.62 12.66 14.04
CA ALA A 4 17.62 11.67 14.44
C ALA A 4 18.33 10.34 14.74
N GLY A 5 19.08 10.30 15.85
CA GLY A 5 19.52 9.02 16.43
C GLY A 5 18.33 8.33 17.10
N PRO A 6 18.24 6.98 17.08
CA PRO A 6 17.22 6.27 17.83
C PRO A 6 17.45 6.54 19.33
N GLY A 7 16.65 7.44 19.90
CA GLY A 7 16.71 7.82 21.30
C GLY A 7 16.38 6.64 22.22
N PRO A 8 16.85 6.67 23.49
CA PRO A 8 16.66 5.60 24.46
C PRO A 8 15.17 5.29 24.63
N ALA A 9 14.84 4.01 24.77
CA ALA A 9 13.49 3.46 24.89
C ALA A 9 12.71 4.09 26.06
N GLY A 10 12.13 5.26 25.82
CA GLY A 10 11.36 6.04 26.78
C GLY A 10 9.98 6.31 26.21
N LYS A 11 8.94 5.86 26.94
CA LYS A 11 7.50 6.19 26.81
C LYS A 11 7.06 6.62 25.40
N PHE A 12 6.35 5.76 24.66
CA PHE A 12 5.77 6.06 23.33
C PHE A 12 5.22 7.50 23.24
N ARG A 13 6.03 8.43 22.73
CA ARG A 13 5.62 9.82 22.52
C ARG A 13 4.93 9.88 21.17
N LEU A 14 3.65 9.51 21.14
CA LEU A 14 2.84 9.49 19.90
C LEU A 14 2.95 10.81 19.12
N GLY A 15 2.99 11.95 19.83
CA GLY A 15 3.16 13.28 19.24
C GLY A 15 4.53 13.50 18.57
N GLY A 16 5.60 12.87 19.08
CA GLY A 16 6.92 12.91 18.43
C GLY A 16 6.93 12.12 17.12
N VAL A 17 6.36 10.90 17.15
CA VAL A 17 6.28 10.03 15.97
C VAL A 17 5.48 10.68 14.83
N ILE A 18 4.36 11.33 15.15
CA ILE A 18 3.55 12.06 14.16
C ILE A 18 4.34 13.25 13.58
N GLY A 19 5.01 14.02 14.43
CA GLY A 19 5.83 15.16 14.00
C GLY A 19 7.00 14.73 13.10
N ASP A 20 7.69 13.65 13.45
CA ASP A 20 8.79 13.10 12.66
C ASP A 20 8.32 12.57 11.31
N THR A 21 7.14 11.92 11.28
CA THR A 21 6.51 11.47 10.03
C THR A 21 6.16 12.64 9.13
N LEU A 22 5.53 13.70 9.66
CA LEU A 22 5.21 14.91 8.89
C LEU A 22 6.47 15.64 8.39
N SER A 23 7.54 15.65 9.19
CA SER A 23 8.85 16.20 8.83
C SER A 23 9.48 15.43 7.67
N PHE A 24 9.39 14.10 7.68
CA PHE A 24 9.83 13.24 6.57
C PHE A 24 9.03 13.51 5.29
N ILE A 25 7.70 13.57 5.37
CA ILE A 25 6.84 13.93 4.23
C ILE A 25 7.21 15.32 3.68
N GLY A 26 7.45 16.30 4.55
CA GLY A 26 7.82 17.65 4.13
C GLY A 26 9.18 17.74 3.45
N ARG A 27 10.15 16.91 3.83
CA ARG A 27 11.50 16.85 3.22
C ARG A 27 11.50 16.06 1.91
N ASN A 28 10.66 15.05 1.80
CA ASN A 28 10.62 14.13 0.66
C ASN A 28 9.20 14.00 0.07
N PRO A 29 8.54 15.12 -0.32
CA PRO A 29 7.13 15.09 -0.73
C PRO A 29 6.92 14.31 -2.02
N VAL A 30 7.85 14.41 -2.97
CA VAL A 30 7.79 13.69 -4.25
C VAL A 30 7.87 12.18 -4.03
N LEU A 31 8.77 11.71 -3.17
CA LEU A 31 8.92 10.28 -2.89
C LEU A 31 7.69 9.74 -2.14
N ALA A 32 7.23 10.46 -1.10
CA ALA A 32 6.04 10.08 -0.36
C ALA A 32 4.79 10.01 -1.26
N LEU A 33 4.60 11.00 -2.14
CA LEU A 33 3.48 11.04 -3.09
C LEU A 33 3.59 9.91 -4.12
N THR A 34 4.78 9.67 -4.67
CA THR A 34 4.99 8.60 -5.64
C THR A 34 4.69 7.24 -5.02
N VAL A 35 5.14 7.00 -3.78
CA VAL A 35 4.86 5.72 -3.10
C VAL A 35 3.37 5.58 -2.78
N ALA A 36 2.72 6.64 -2.29
CA ALA A 36 1.29 6.66 -2.03
C ALA A 36 0.47 6.35 -3.29
N VAL A 37 0.82 6.98 -4.42
CA VAL A 37 0.11 6.76 -5.68
C VAL A 37 0.39 5.37 -6.24
N CYS A 38 1.65 4.98 -6.40
CA CYS A 38 2.01 3.74 -7.09
C CYS A 38 1.64 2.48 -6.32
N PHE A 39 1.79 2.48 -4.99
CA PHE A 39 1.63 1.27 -4.18
C PHE A 39 0.30 1.19 -3.43
N PHE A 40 -0.43 2.30 -3.27
CA PHE A 40 -1.71 2.31 -2.57
C PHE A 40 -2.87 2.74 -3.46
N ALA A 41 -2.79 3.94 -4.05
CA ALA A 41 -3.93 4.48 -4.81
C ALA A 41 -4.17 3.73 -6.12
N LEU A 42 -3.14 3.57 -6.96
CA LEU A 42 -3.23 2.92 -8.26
C LEU A 42 -3.71 1.46 -8.16
N PRO A 43 -3.17 0.61 -7.25
CA PRO A 43 -3.59 -0.78 -7.13
C PRO A 43 -5.00 -0.91 -6.58
N SER A 44 -5.37 -0.05 -5.62
CA SER A 44 -6.73 -0.01 -5.07
C SER A 44 -7.75 0.42 -6.12
N LEU A 45 -7.42 1.42 -6.94
CA LEU A 45 -8.25 1.84 -8.07
C LEU A 45 -8.39 0.73 -9.10
N LEU A 46 -7.29 0.06 -9.49
CA LEU A 46 -7.35 -1.08 -10.42
C LEU A 46 -8.23 -2.20 -9.88
N SER A 47 -8.06 -2.58 -8.61
CA SER A 47 -8.86 -3.61 -7.95
C SER A 47 -10.34 -3.22 -7.87
N GLY A 48 -10.63 -1.96 -7.55
CA GLY A 48 -12.00 -1.41 -7.52
C GLY A 48 -12.66 -1.41 -8.90
N LEU A 49 -11.94 -0.95 -9.93
CA LEU A 49 -12.39 -0.98 -11.33
C LEU A 49 -12.64 -2.42 -11.81
N LEU A 50 -11.73 -3.33 -11.48
CA LEU A 50 -11.82 -4.74 -11.84
C LEU A 50 -13.05 -5.39 -11.18
N THR A 51 -13.28 -5.12 -9.90
CA THR A 51 -14.46 -5.58 -9.16
C THR A 51 -15.75 -4.98 -9.70
N PHE A 52 -15.74 -3.68 -10.04
CA PHE A 52 -16.89 -2.98 -10.62
C PHE A 52 -17.26 -3.54 -12.00
N ALA A 53 -16.26 -3.75 -12.87
CA ALA A 53 -16.47 -4.31 -14.20
C ALA A 53 -17.05 -5.75 -14.16
N TYR A 54 -16.70 -6.53 -13.14
CA TYR A 54 -17.21 -7.89 -12.96
C TYR A 54 -18.50 -7.99 -12.14
N ARG A 55 -19.01 -6.88 -11.61
CA ARG A 55 -20.20 -6.85 -10.74
C ARG A 55 -21.46 -7.40 -11.41
N GLU A 56 -21.69 -7.05 -12.67
CA GLU A 56 -22.83 -7.54 -13.46
C GLU A 56 -22.80 -9.07 -13.61
N ARG A 57 -21.62 -9.63 -13.90
CA ARG A 57 -21.42 -11.09 -13.97
C ARG A 57 -21.59 -11.74 -12.60
N ALA A 58 -21.10 -11.10 -11.54
CA ALA A 58 -21.25 -11.58 -10.18
C ALA A 58 -22.72 -11.69 -9.74
N ALA A 59 -23.54 -10.69 -10.06
CA ALA A 59 -24.97 -10.69 -9.74
C ALA A 59 -25.70 -11.85 -10.44
N PHE A 60 -25.35 -12.14 -11.68
CA PHE A 60 -25.91 -13.26 -12.44
C PHE A 60 -25.50 -14.63 -11.84
N LEU A 61 -24.26 -14.73 -11.36
CA LEU A 61 -23.68 -15.95 -10.77
C LEU A 61 -24.19 -16.26 -9.36
N VAL A 62 -24.69 -15.25 -8.62
CA VAL A 62 -25.19 -15.41 -7.24
C VAL A 62 -26.72 -15.46 -7.19
N GLY A 63 -27.42 -14.81 -8.13
CA GLY A 63 -28.89 -14.72 -8.15
C GLY A 63 -29.62 -15.72 -9.05
N GLY A 64 -28.94 -16.36 -10.01
CA GLY A 64 -29.56 -17.30 -10.93
C GLY A 64 -29.68 -18.70 -10.33
N GLY A 65 -30.90 -19.21 -10.12
CA GLY A 65 -31.12 -20.62 -9.72
C GLY A 65 -30.71 -21.58 -10.84
N GLY A 66 -29.42 -21.91 -10.94
CA GLY A 66 -28.88 -22.80 -11.98
C GLY A 66 -27.39 -22.62 -12.30
N VAL A 67 -26.61 -22.00 -11.41
CA VAL A 67 -25.21 -21.67 -11.69
C VAL A 67 -24.31 -22.88 -11.48
N ALA A 68 -23.51 -23.23 -12.49
CA ALA A 68 -22.56 -24.33 -12.40
C ALA A 68 -21.49 -24.06 -11.32
N PRO A 69 -21.04 -25.07 -10.55
CA PRO A 69 -20.03 -24.89 -9.50
C PRO A 69 -18.70 -24.33 -10.03
N PHE A 70 -18.35 -24.61 -11.28
CA PHE A 70 -17.20 -24.00 -11.96
C PHE A 70 -17.29 -22.48 -12.04
N SER A 71 -18.49 -21.96 -12.31
CA SER A 71 -18.78 -20.53 -12.45
C SER A 71 -18.63 -19.78 -11.11
N ILE A 72 -18.96 -20.44 -9.99
CA ILE A 72 -18.72 -19.92 -8.63
C ILE A 72 -17.22 -19.93 -8.32
N ALA A 73 -16.50 -21.00 -8.65
CA ALA A 73 -15.05 -21.10 -8.43
C ALA A 73 -14.28 -20.00 -9.17
N VAL A 74 -14.65 -19.71 -10.43
CA VAL A 74 -14.06 -18.60 -11.22
C VAL A 74 -14.31 -17.24 -10.56
N TYR A 75 -15.51 -17.02 -10.01
CA TYR A 75 -15.83 -15.78 -9.31
C TYR A 75 -15.02 -15.61 -8.02
N VAL A 76 -14.87 -16.66 -7.21
CA VAL A 76 -14.05 -16.63 -5.99
C VAL A 76 -12.58 -16.41 -6.33
N ALA A 77 -12.06 -17.10 -7.35
CA ALA A 77 -10.69 -16.90 -7.82
C ALA A 77 -10.45 -15.46 -8.28
N PHE A 78 -11.43 -14.85 -8.96
CA PHE A 78 -11.37 -13.47 -9.39
C PHE A 78 -11.35 -12.48 -8.21
N LEU A 79 -12.21 -12.69 -7.21
CA LEU A 79 -12.21 -11.87 -5.99
C LEU A 79 -10.88 -11.97 -5.24
N LEU A 80 -10.34 -13.18 -5.10
CA LEU A 80 -9.03 -13.40 -4.49
C LEU A 80 -7.92 -12.69 -5.27
N PHE A 81 -7.95 -12.76 -6.61
CA PHE A 81 -7.00 -12.06 -7.46
C PHE A 81 -7.11 -10.53 -7.32
N ALA A 82 -8.32 -9.98 -7.33
CA ALA A 82 -8.54 -8.55 -7.14
C ALA A 82 -8.06 -8.08 -5.76
N GLY A 83 -8.32 -8.86 -4.70
CA GLY A 83 -7.82 -8.59 -3.35
C GLY A 83 -6.29 -8.65 -3.28
N LEU A 84 -5.68 -9.66 -3.89
CA LEU A 84 -4.24 -9.83 -3.94
C LEU A 84 -3.55 -8.70 -4.72
N LEU A 85 -4.16 -8.25 -5.81
CA LEU A 85 -3.69 -7.13 -6.63
C LEU A 85 -3.67 -5.81 -5.85
N ALA A 86 -4.58 -5.62 -4.89
CA ALA A 86 -4.56 -4.45 -4.00
C ALA A 86 -3.59 -4.64 -2.82
N ALA A 87 -3.54 -5.83 -2.23
CA ALA A 87 -2.78 -6.08 -1.00
C ALA A 87 -1.26 -6.15 -1.22
N LEU A 88 -0.81 -6.87 -2.26
CA LEU A 88 0.64 -7.06 -2.50
C LEU A 88 1.38 -5.73 -2.67
N PRO A 89 0.93 -4.80 -3.53
CA PRO A 89 1.60 -3.51 -3.68
C PRO A 89 1.61 -2.70 -2.38
N ALA A 90 0.55 -2.77 -1.58
CA ALA A 90 0.52 -2.07 -0.29
C ALA A 90 1.62 -2.58 0.66
N PHE A 91 1.86 -3.90 0.72
CA PHE A 91 2.99 -4.46 1.48
C PHE A 91 4.34 -3.97 0.98
N LEU A 92 4.55 -3.93 -0.34
CA LEU A 92 5.76 -3.35 -0.93
C LEU A 92 5.89 -1.85 -0.59
N GLY A 93 4.79 -1.10 -0.64
CA GLY A 93 4.76 0.31 -0.26
C GLY A 93 5.20 0.54 1.19
N HIS A 94 4.75 -0.30 2.12
CA HIS A 94 5.20 -0.26 3.52
C HIS A 94 6.69 -0.59 3.67
N ALA A 95 7.19 -1.60 2.94
CA ALA A 95 8.62 -1.94 2.95
C ALA A 95 9.48 -0.78 2.42
N VAL A 96 9.08 -0.19 1.29
CA VAL A 96 9.77 0.97 0.68
C VAL A 96 9.76 2.17 1.62
N LEU A 97 8.63 2.49 2.27
CA LEU A 97 8.56 3.57 3.25
C LEU A 97 9.45 3.31 4.46
N SER A 98 9.48 2.08 4.99
CA SER A 98 10.34 1.74 6.13
C SER A 98 11.83 1.93 5.82
N LYS A 99 12.26 1.53 4.60
CA LYS A 99 13.62 1.75 4.09
C LYS A 99 13.91 3.24 3.89
N ALA A 100 12.98 3.99 3.31
CA ALA A 100 13.15 5.41 3.03
C ALA A 100 13.27 6.23 4.32
N VAL A 101 12.47 5.94 5.34
CA VAL A 101 12.58 6.56 6.67
C VAL A 101 13.92 6.24 7.32
N LEU A 102 14.42 5.00 7.16
CA LEU A 102 15.72 4.60 7.69
C LEU A 102 16.88 5.30 6.97
N GLU A 103 16.80 5.48 5.64
CA GLU A 103 17.80 6.24 4.87
C GLU A 103 17.80 7.73 5.24
N ASP A 104 16.62 8.33 5.41
CA ASP A 104 16.46 9.73 5.84
C ASP A 104 17.00 9.95 7.27
N ALA A 105 16.76 9.00 8.19
CA ALA A 105 17.33 9.04 9.54
C ALA A 105 18.87 8.95 9.53
N LYS A 106 19.45 8.26 8.55
CA LYS A 106 20.91 8.20 8.31
C LYS A 106 21.45 9.44 7.57
N GLY A 107 20.60 10.42 7.25
CA GLY A 107 20.99 11.64 6.53
C GLY A 107 21.20 11.45 5.03
N HIS A 108 20.83 10.29 4.47
CA HIS A 108 20.90 10.04 3.03
C HIS A 108 19.57 10.43 2.37
N ARG A 109 19.60 10.91 1.12
CA ARG A 109 18.37 11.18 0.38
C ARG A 109 17.73 9.86 -0.05
N PRO A 110 16.51 9.55 0.40
CA PRO A 110 15.86 8.29 0.04
C PRO A 110 15.55 8.26 -1.45
N SER A 111 15.75 7.10 -2.08
CA SER A 111 15.34 6.86 -3.47
C SER A 111 14.53 5.58 -3.60
N ILE A 112 13.50 5.61 -4.44
CA ILE A 112 12.61 4.45 -4.66
C ILE A 112 13.41 3.26 -5.22
N ALA A 113 14.39 3.51 -6.09
CA ALA A 113 15.27 2.47 -6.63
C ALA A 113 16.09 1.77 -5.53
N SER A 114 16.66 2.52 -4.58
CA SER A 114 17.41 1.96 -3.43
C SER A 114 16.50 1.17 -2.48
N CYS A 115 15.21 1.55 -2.38
CA CYS A 115 14.28 0.95 -1.44
C CYS A 115 13.56 -0.31 -1.96
N VAL A 116 13.51 -0.50 -3.29
CA VAL A 116 12.89 -1.68 -3.94
C VAL A 116 13.89 -2.82 -4.17
N GLN A 117 15.19 -2.51 -4.15
CA GLN A 117 16.28 -3.47 -4.33
C GLN A 117 16.55 -4.30 -3.06
#